data_AF-A0A7H8PRD9-F1
#
_entry.id   AF-A0A7H8PRD9-F1
#
_cell.length_a   1.000
_cell.length_b   1.000
_cell.length_c   1.000
_cell.angle_alpha   90.00
_cell.angle_beta   90.00
_cell.angle_gamma   90.00
#
_symmetry.space_group_name_H-M   'P 1'
#
loop_
_entity.id
_entity.type
_entity.pdbx_description
1 polymer ?
#
loop_
_entity_poly.entity_id
_entity_poly.type
_entity_poly.pdbx_seq_one_letter_code
_entity_poly.pdbx_strand_id
1 'polypeptide(L)'
;MENREKDLLKIRPLILNSHISKNMTSDELFQNKTVRPIIKLQNDLFIAVFKNYIKKRKNTFYDLSPENKIRYIENAIQKDTKFRNSLKGMVIGLFTAEEYATYIKNSSALNKRMMNLVKERLQSNMQLFELKKAQ
;
A
#
# COMPACT_ATOMS: atom_id res chain seq x y z
N MET A 1 -26.55 -2.14 -8.67
CA MET A 1 -25.29 -1.43 -8.38
C MET A 1 -24.94 -0.59 -9.60
N GLU A 2 -25.51 0.62 -9.74
CA GLU A 2 -25.42 1.37 -11.00
C GLU A 2 -24.08 2.11 -11.21
N ASN A 3 -23.18 2.20 -10.22
CA ASN A 3 -21.87 2.83 -10.49
C ASN A 3 -20.70 2.53 -9.51
N ARG A 4 -20.23 1.28 -9.45
CA ARG A 4 -19.01 0.91 -8.69
C ARG A 4 -17.84 1.86 -8.94
N GLU A 5 -17.62 2.25 -10.20
CA GLU A 5 -16.48 3.11 -10.57
C GLU A 5 -16.60 4.52 -10.00
N LYS A 6 -17.77 5.17 -10.14
CA LYS A 6 -17.99 6.49 -9.52
C LYS A 6 -17.85 6.43 -8.01
N ASP A 7 -18.33 5.38 -7.36
CA ASP A 7 -18.24 5.24 -5.91
C ASP A 7 -16.79 5.02 -5.45
N LEU A 8 -16.02 4.20 -6.17
CA LEU A 8 -14.58 4.04 -5.93
C LEU A 8 -13.81 5.35 -6.05
N LEU A 9 -14.18 6.20 -7.01
CA LEU A 9 -13.54 7.51 -7.18
C LEU A 9 -13.92 8.47 -6.05
N LYS A 10 -15.18 8.46 -5.60
CA LYS A 10 -15.67 9.34 -4.52
C LYS A 10 -15.03 9.05 -3.16
N ILE A 11 -14.78 7.78 -2.84
CA ILE A 11 -14.22 7.41 -1.53
C ILE A 11 -12.70 7.67 -1.44
N ARG A 12 -12.02 7.99 -2.55
CA ARG A 12 -10.58 8.21 -2.55
C ARG A 12 -10.25 9.56 -1.88
N PRO A 13 -9.33 9.57 -0.90
CA PRO A 13 -8.93 10.81 -0.25
C PRO A 13 -8.19 11.72 -1.22
N LEU A 14 -8.54 13.02 -1.20
CA LEU A 14 -7.79 14.04 -1.93
C LEU A 14 -6.36 14.13 -1.37
N ILE A 15 -5.38 14.16 -2.27
CA ILE A 15 -3.97 14.37 -1.94
C ILE A 15 -3.61 15.77 -2.44
N LEU A 16 -3.73 16.75 -1.54
CA LEU A 16 -3.56 18.18 -1.82
C LEU A 16 -2.18 18.56 -2.38
N ASN A 17 -1.16 17.71 -2.22
CA ASN A 17 0.23 18.03 -2.58
C ASN A 17 0.72 17.36 -3.88
N SER A 18 -0.17 16.81 -4.72
CA SER A 18 0.28 16.37 -6.05
C SER A 18 0.50 17.59 -6.94
N HIS A 19 1.70 18.16 -6.93
CA HIS A 19 2.15 19.08 -7.97
C HIS A 19 2.14 18.32 -9.30
N ILE A 20 0.99 18.27 -9.97
CA ILE A 20 0.87 17.71 -11.32
C ILE A 20 1.58 18.71 -12.24
N SER A 21 2.87 18.49 -12.46
CA SER A 21 3.64 19.24 -13.44
C SER A 21 3.28 18.76 -14.85
N LYS A 22 3.24 19.67 -15.83
CA LYS A 22 2.97 19.35 -17.24
C LYS A 22 3.97 18.35 -17.85
N ASN A 23 5.12 18.13 -17.18
CA ASN A 23 6.19 17.24 -17.65
C ASN A 23 6.17 15.84 -17.00
N MET A 24 5.15 15.50 -16.22
CA MET A 24 5.08 14.18 -15.56
C MET A 24 4.86 13.05 -16.55
N THR A 25 5.55 11.94 -16.33
CA THR A 25 5.33 10.69 -17.08
C THR A 25 3.95 10.10 -16.79
N SER A 26 3.42 9.29 -17.71
CA SER A 26 2.16 8.56 -17.53
C SER A 26 2.14 7.72 -16.24
N ASP A 27 3.27 7.09 -15.91
CA ASP A 27 3.45 6.30 -14.69
C ASP A 27 3.36 7.15 -13.41
N GLU A 28 3.98 8.33 -13.41
CA GLU A 28 3.92 9.25 -12.26
C GLU A 28 2.52 9.83 -12.09
N LEU A 29 1.84 10.14 -13.19
CA LEU A 29 0.46 10.58 -13.18
C LEU A 29 -0.44 9.49 -12.57
N PHE A 30 -0.30 8.25 -13.04
CA PHE A 30 -1.05 7.10 -12.51
C PHE A 30 -0.74 6.86 -11.04
N GLN A 31 0.54 6.95 -10.65
CA GLN A 31 0.95 6.81 -9.26
C GLN A 31 0.28 7.86 -8.36
N ASN A 32 0.26 9.12 -8.77
CA ASN A 32 -0.27 10.22 -7.97
C ASN A 32 -1.80 10.29 -7.96
N LYS A 33 -2.46 10.03 -9.09
CA LYS A 33 -3.93 10.10 -9.21
C LYS A 33 -4.65 8.85 -8.72
N THR A 34 -4.02 7.68 -8.81
CA THR A 34 -4.68 6.41 -8.55
C THR A 34 -4.04 5.68 -7.37
N VAL A 35 -2.75 5.35 -7.47
CA VAL A 35 -2.10 4.47 -6.50
C VAL A 35 -1.99 5.12 -5.10
N ARG A 36 -1.51 6.36 -5.01
CA ARG A 36 -1.34 7.05 -3.72
C ARG A 36 -2.68 7.24 -2.98
N PRO A 37 -3.77 7.68 -3.62
CA PRO A 37 -5.08 7.78 -2.96
C PRO A 37 -5.58 6.43 -2.47
N ILE A 38 -5.45 5.37 -3.27
CA ILE A 38 -5.86 4.01 -2.87
C ILE A 38 -5.06 3.53 -1.67
N ILE A 39 -3.73 3.70 -1.67
CA ILE A 39 -2.90 3.28 -0.54
C ILE A 39 -3.21 4.07 0.73
N LYS A 40 -3.56 5.37 0.59
CA LYS A 40 -4.00 6.20 1.72
C LYS A 40 -5.35 5.73 2.26
N LEU A 41 -6.31 5.43 1.38
CA LEU A 41 -7.62 4.88 1.75
C LEU A 41 -7.49 3.55 2.50
N GLN A 42 -6.59 2.68 2.04
CA GLN A 42 -6.40 1.34 2.60
C GLN A 42 -5.47 1.29 3.83
N ASN A 43 -5.04 2.45 4.36
CA ASN A 43 -4.05 2.52 5.43
C ASN A 43 -4.36 1.59 6.62
N ASP A 44 -5.57 1.70 7.15
CA ASP A 44 -5.96 0.99 8.36
C ASP A 44 -6.07 -0.52 8.10
N LEU A 45 -6.53 -0.91 6.91
CA LEU A 45 -6.57 -2.30 6.48
C LEU A 45 -5.15 -2.87 6.35
N PHE A 46 -4.20 -2.13 5.75
CA PHE A 46 -2.81 -2.58 5.65
C PHE A 46 -2.17 -2.78 7.01
N ILE A 47 -2.45 -1.90 7.98
CA ILE A 47 -1.99 -2.05 9.36
C ILE A 47 -2.56 -3.34 9.97
N ALA A 48 -3.87 -3.58 9.85
CA ALA A 48 -4.51 -4.78 10.38
C ALA A 48 -3.95 -6.08 9.74
N VAL A 49 -3.78 -6.07 8.41
CA VAL A 49 -3.20 -7.18 7.65
C VAL A 49 -1.77 -7.46 8.07
N PHE A 50 -0.97 -6.42 8.31
CA PHE A 50 0.41 -6.58 8.78
C PHE A 50 0.49 -7.07 10.24
N LYS A 51 -0.40 -6.61 11.13
CA LYS A 51 -0.53 -7.18 12.49
C LYS A 51 -0.81 -8.67 12.46
N ASN A 52 -1.72 -9.11 11.58
CA ASN A 52 -1.99 -10.53 11.38
C ASN A 52 -0.76 -11.29 10.83
N TYR A 53 -0.01 -10.68 9.91
CA TYR A 53 1.23 -11.24 9.39
C TYR A 53 2.27 -11.46 10.51
N ILE A 54 2.46 -10.47 11.39
CA ILE A 54 3.34 -10.58 12.57
C ILE A 54 2.89 -11.74 13.47
N LYS A 55 1.59 -11.83 13.78
CA LYS A 55 1.02 -12.89 14.62
C LYS A 55 1.30 -14.29 14.06
N LYS A 56 1.15 -14.47 12.75
CA LYS A 56 1.44 -15.75 12.08
C LYS A 56 2.93 -16.16 12.13
N ARG A 57 3.83 -15.19 12.31
CA ARG A 57 5.28 -15.42 12.44
C ARG A 57 5.75 -15.43 13.88
N LYS A 58 4.87 -15.86 14.80
CA LYS A 58 5.16 -16.02 16.24
C LYS A 58 5.59 -14.73 16.92
N ASN A 59 5.11 -13.57 16.47
CA ASN A 59 5.33 -12.28 17.13
C ASN A 59 6.80 -11.84 17.25
N THR A 60 7.73 -12.46 16.52
CA THR A 60 9.17 -12.13 16.55
C THR A 60 9.49 -10.69 16.20
N PHE A 61 8.54 -9.98 15.58
CA PHE A 61 8.63 -8.55 15.29
C PHE A 61 8.80 -7.69 16.56
N TYR A 62 8.19 -8.07 17.68
CA TYR A 62 8.19 -7.23 18.89
C TYR A 62 9.53 -7.22 19.61
N ASP A 63 10.35 -8.26 19.41
CA ASP A 63 11.68 -8.39 20.02
C ASP A 63 12.78 -7.67 19.22
N LEU A 64 12.43 -7.08 18.06
CA LEU A 64 13.38 -6.43 17.16
C LEU A 64 13.66 -4.98 17.57
N SER A 65 14.91 -4.54 17.37
CA SER A 65 15.26 -3.12 17.39
C SER A 65 14.48 -2.34 16.31
N PRO A 66 14.32 -1.02 16.46
CA PRO A 66 13.68 -0.19 15.44
C PRO A 66 14.23 -0.37 14.02
N GLU A 67 15.56 -0.44 13.83
CA GLU A 67 16.13 -0.66 12.50
C GLU A 67 15.78 -2.04 11.94
N ASN A 68 15.78 -3.05 12.81
CA ASN A 68 15.42 -4.41 12.43
C ASN A 68 13.93 -4.55 12.13
N LYS A 69 13.04 -3.78 12.77
CA LYS A 69 11.61 -3.70 12.41
C LYS A 69 11.40 -3.11 11.01
N ILE A 70 12.14 -2.07 10.65
CA ILE A 70 12.13 -1.49 9.30
C ILE A 70 12.54 -2.54 8.26
N ARG A 71 13.65 -3.25 8.52
CA ARG A 71 14.13 -4.36 7.67
C ARG A 71 13.15 -5.52 7.62
N TYR A 72 12.45 -5.81 8.71
CA TYR A 72 11.44 -6.87 8.76
C TYR A 72 10.28 -6.57 7.81
N ILE A 73 9.74 -5.34 7.83
CA ILE A 73 8.69 -4.90 6.91
C ILE A 73 9.16 -5.02 5.46
N GLU A 74 10.39 -4.55 5.18
CA GLU A 74 10.96 -4.63 3.84
C GLU A 74 11.08 -6.08 3.35
N ASN A 75 11.64 -6.97 4.17
CA ASN A 75 11.77 -8.38 3.87
C ASN A 75 10.40 -9.05 3.68
N ALA A 76 9.39 -8.69 4.49
CA ALA A 76 8.04 -9.22 4.34
C ALA A 76 7.45 -8.90 2.96
N ILE A 77 7.64 -7.67 2.46
CA ILE A 77 7.10 -7.25 1.16
C ILE A 77 7.96 -7.80 0.01
N GLN A 78 9.29 -7.85 0.17
CA GLN A 78 10.20 -8.26 -0.91
C GLN A 78 10.36 -9.78 -1.05
N LYS A 79 10.36 -10.53 0.06
CA LYS A 79 10.68 -11.97 0.04
C LYS A 79 9.45 -12.86 0.16
N ASP A 80 8.39 -12.41 0.84
CA ASP A 80 7.16 -13.19 0.97
C ASP A 80 6.20 -12.91 -0.20
N THR A 81 6.30 -13.73 -1.26
CA THR A 81 5.48 -13.59 -2.45
C THR A 81 3.97 -13.71 -2.18
N LYS A 82 3.56 -14.55 -1.20
CA LYS A 82 2.14 -14.72 -0.85
C LYS A 82 1.61 -13.45 -0.20
N PHE A 83 2.35 -12.90 0.76
CA PHE A 83 2.00 -11.65 1.41
C PHE A 83 1.99 -10.48 0.41
N ARG A 84 3.03 -10.35 -0.42
CA ARG A 84 3.12 -9.34 -1.47
C ARG A 84 1.93 -9.40 -2.44
N ASN A 85 1.57 -10.59 -2.91
CA ASN A 85 0.45 -10.76 -3.84
C ASN A 85 -0.90 -10.40 -3.20
N SER A 86 -1.08 -10.69 -1.91
CA SER A 86 -2.27 -10.26 -1.15
C SER A 86 -2.40 -8.73 -1.12
N LEU A 87 -1.32 -8.03 -0.74
CA LEU A 87 -1.29 -6.56 -0.73
C LEU A 87 -1.51 -5.96 -2.13
N LYS A 88 -0.89 -6.54 -3.15
CA LYS A 88 -1.08 -6.15 -4.55
C LYS A 88 -2.56 -6.28 -4.96
N GLY A 89 -3.22 -7.37 -4.60
CA GLY A 89 -4.64 -7.58 -4.87
C GLY A 89 -5.54 -6.56 -4.17
N MET A 90 -5.23 -6.18 -2.93
CA MET A 90 -5.97 -5.14 -2.19
C MET A 90 -5.92 -3.76 -2.86
N VAL A 91 -4.80 -3.44 -3.52
CA VAL A 91 -4.66 -2.19 -4.29
C VAL A 91 -5.39 -2.29 -5.62
N ILE A 92 -5.12 -3.33 -6.41
CA ILE A 92 -5.71 -3.50 -7.76
C ILE A 92 -7.23 -3.67 -7.69
N GLY A 93 -7.75 -4.28 -6.62
CA GLY A 93 -9.19 -4.45 -6.40
C GLY A 93 -9.97 -3.13 -6.29
N LEU A 94 -9.29 -2.00 -6.11
CA LEU A 94 -9.88 -0.66 -6.07
C LEU A 94 -9.68 0.15 -7.36
N PHE A 95 -9.14 -0.47 -8.42
CA PHE A 95 -9.06 0.16 -9.73
C PHE A 95 -10.43 0.20 -10.43
N THR A 96 -10.63 1.23 -11.26
CA THR A 96 -11.63 1.21 -12.33
C THR A 96 -11.15 0.34 -13.50
N ALA A 97 -12.03 0.00 -14.43
CA ALA A 97 -11.64 -0.78 -15.60
C ALA A 97 -10.62 -0.02 -16.48
N GLU A 98 -10.78 1.29 -16.61
CA GLU A 98 -9.85 2.17 -17.35
C GLU A 98 -8.46 2.24 -16.70
N GLU A 99 -8.42 2.34 -15.36
CA GLU A 99 -7.18 2.33 -14.61
C GLU A 99 -6.47 0.98 -14.73
N TYR A 100 -7.23 -0.12 -14.72
CA TYR A 100 -6.68 -1.44 -14.95
C TYR A 100 -6.10 -1.58 -16.36
N ALA A 101 -6.81 -1.09 -17.37
CA ALA A 101 -6.33 -1.07 -18.76
C ALA A 101 -5.04 -0.25 -18.92
N THR A 102 -4.86 0.81 -18.14
CA THR A 102 -3.60 1.56 -18.08
C THR A 102 -2.52 0.77 -17.34
N TYR A 103 -2.87 0.18 -16.21
CA TYR A 103 -1.95 -0.60 -15.37
C TYR A 103 -1.33 -1.78 -16.12
N ILE A 104 -2.10 -2.52 -16.93
CA ILE A 104 -1.56 -3.69 -17.64
C ILE A 104 -0.50 -3.33 -18.70
N LYS A 105 -0.46 -2.09 -19.18
CA LYS A 105 0.55 -1.61 -20.15
C LYS A 105 1.97 -1.57 -19.55
N ASN A 106 2.08 -1.36 -18.24
CA ASN A 106 3.38 -1.30 -17.54
C ASN A 106 3.30 -1.91 -16.12
N SER A 107 2.64 -3.08 -16.02
CA SER A 107 2.30 -3.68 -14.73
C SER A 107 3.53 -3.99 -13.87
N SER A 108 4.66 -4.39 -14.47
CA SER A 108 5.89 -4.70 -13.74
C SER A 108 6.44 -3.48 -12.98
N ALA A 109 6.60 -2.34 -13.66
CA ALA A 109 7.10 -1.12 -13.04
C ALA A 109 6.11 -0.56 -12.01
N LEU A 110 4.81 -0.56 -12.34
CA LEU A 110 3.76 -0.10 -11.42
C LEU A 110 3.67 -0.99 -10.17
N ASN A 111 3.83 -2.30 -10.30
CA ASN A 111 3.87 -3.22 -9.15
C ASN A 111 5.02 -2.88 -8.20
N LYS A 112 6.22 -2.61 -8.74
CA LYS A 112 7.37 -2.19 -7.92
C LYS A 112 7.08 -0.88 -7.18
N ARG A 113 6.50 0.11 -7.87
CA ARG A 113 6.11 1.40 -7.28
C ARG A 113 5.02 1.23 -6.19
N MET A 114 3.98 0.43 -6.45
CA MET A 114 2.92 0.14 -5.49
C MET A 114 3.48 -0.48 -4.22
N MET A 115 4.33 -1.50 -4.34
CA MET A 115 4.90 -2.18 -3.17
C MET A 115 5.87 -1.30 -2.39
N ASN A 116 6.61 -0.41 -3.05
CA ASN A 116 7.42 0.59 -2.37
C ASN A 116 6.56 1.56 -1.55
N LEU A 117 5.44 2.05 -2.11
CA LEU A 117 4.54 2.95 -1.38
C LEU A 117 3.84 2.25 -0.20
N VAL A 118 3.46 0.98 -0.35
CA VAL A 118 2.90 0.20 0.77
C VAL A 118 3.96 -0.02 1.86
N LYS A 119 5.21 -0.31 1.46
CA LYS A 119 6.35 -0.45 2.39
C LYS A 119 6.56 0.83 3.20
N GLU A 120 6.68 1.97 2.51
CA GLU A 120 6.84 3.28 3.14
C GLU A 120 5.68 3.56 4.09
N ARG A 121 4.44 3.29 3.67
CA ARG A 121 3.26 3.51 4.52
C ARG A 121 3.31 2.68 5.80
N LEU A 122 3.67 1.41 5.71
CA LEU A 122 3.80 0.56 6.90
C LEU A 122 4.94 1.05 7.79
N GLN A 123 6.09 1.41 7.21
CA GLN A 123 7.23 1.93 7.96
C GLN A 123 6.91 3.26 8.67
N SER A 124 6.20 4.20 8.01
CA SER A 124 5.76 5.45 8.63
C SER A 124 4.77 5.25 9.78
N ASN A 125 4.04 4.13 9.78
CA ASN A 125 3.08 3.77 10.83
C ASN A 125 3.67 2.80 11.86
N MET A 126 4.99 2.73 11.99
CA MET A 126 5.68 1.77 12.88
C MET A 126 5.10 1.74 14.30
N GLN A 127 4.82 2.91 14.86
CA GLN A 127 4.30 3.08 16.22
C GLN A 127 2.95 2.37 16.44
N LEU A 128 2.16 2.18 15.39
CA LEU A 128 0.85 1.51 15.46
C LEU A 128 0.96 -0.01 15.57
N PHE A 129 2.16 -0.58 15.37
CA PHE A 129 2.41 -2.00 15.55
C PHE A 129 2.84 -2.35 16.96
N GLU A 130 3.34 -1.40 17.76
CA GLU A 130 3.77 -1.67 19.12
C GLU A 130 2.61 -2.20 19.97
N LEU A 131 2.89 -3.22 20.77
CA LEU A 131 1.95 -3.65 21.81
C LEU A 131 1.82 -2.48 22.78
N LYS A 132 0.60 -1.95 22.97
CA LYS A 132 0.33 -1.11 24.12
C LYS A 132 0.72 -1.96 25.34
N LYS A 133 1.80 -1.59 26.04
CA LYS A 133 1.98 -2.04 27.41
C LYS A 133 0.69 -1.62 28.12
N ALA A 134 -0.07 -2.61 28.60
CA ALA A 134 -1.16 -2.33 29.52
C ALA A 134 -0.53 -1.52 30.66
N GLN A 135 -1.02 -0.29 30.84
CA GLN A 135 -0.80 0.46 32.07
C GLN A 135 -1.60 -0.21 33.19
#